data_AF-A0A7Y1T2Z9-F1
#
_entry.id   AF-A0A7Y1T2Z9-F1
#
_cell.length_a   1.000
_cell.length_b   1.000
_cell.length_c   1.000
_cell.angle_alpha   90.00
_cell.angle_beta   90.00
_cell.angle_gamma   90.00
#
_symmetry.space_group_name_H-M   'P 1'
#
loop_
_entity.id
_entity.type
_entity.pdbx_description
1 polymer ?
#
loop_
_entity_poly.entity_id
_entity_poly.type
_entity_poly.pdbx_seq_one_letter_code
_entity_poly.pdbx_strand_id
1 'polypeptide(L)'
;MIKDLNDGLESPFVLKVSFNKLIQHYEEIADDEDAIVMQKAKQILEIAKEKPYLRTGFSDLKRIEENKKDIRFILSDAFSPILTKNEIKTASIPFHNLIFNSSERFKTILRAAGDNFDLE
;
A
#
# COMPACT_ATOMS: atom_id res chain seq x y z
N MET A 1 -12.09 -17.67 -1.82
CA MET A 1 -11.12 -16.57 -1.69
C MET A 1 -11.41 -15.59 -2.81
N ILE A 2 -11.75 -14.35 -2.48
CA ILE A 2 -11.97 -13.26 -3.44
C ILE A 2 -10.68 -13.08 -4.25
N LYS A 3 -10.76 -13.11 -5.58
CA LYS A 3 -9.61 -12.91 -6.45
C LYS A 3 -9.60 -11.49 -6.99
N ASP A 4 -10.77 -10.96 -7.30
CA ASP A 4 -10.98 -9.60 -7.76
C ASP A 4 -11.85 -8.81 -6.78
N LEU A 5 -11.52 -7.54 -6.55
CA LEU A 5 -12.28 -6.64 -5.67
C LEU A 5 -13.76 -6.51 -6.02
N ASN A 6 -14.12 -6.78 -7.28
CA ASN A 6 -15.48 -6.65 -7.76
C ASN A 6 -16.23 -7.98 -7.76
N ASP A 7 -15.61 -9.08 -7.33
CA ASP A 7 -16.25 -10.40 -7.25
C ASP A 7 -17.46 -10.35 -6.30
N GLY A 8 -18.67 -10.53 -6.84
CA GLY A 8 -19.91 -10.53 -6.06
C GLY A 8 -20.42 -9.14 -5.66
N LEU A 9 -19.82 -8.06 -6.18
CA LEU A 9 -20.28 -6.70 -5.93
C LEU A 9 -21.33 -6.28 -6.98
N GLU A 10 -22.58 -6.07 -6.56
CA GLU A 10 -23.62 -5.45 -7.39
C GLU A 10 -23.56 -3.92 -7.25
N SER A 11 -22.80 -3.27 -8.13
CA SER A 11 -22.60 -1.82 -8.12
C SER A 11 -22.41 -1.27 -9.53
N PRO A 12 -22.88 -0.05 -9.84
CA PRO A 12 -22.52 0.62 -11.09
C PRO A 12 -21.05 1.09 -11.12
N PHE A 13 -20.34 1.03 -9.99
CA PHE A 13 -18.94 1.43 -9.86
C PHE A 13 -18.01 0.22 -9.90
N VAL A 14 -16.87 0.37 -10.58
CA VAL A 14 -15.77 -0.59 -10.58
C VAL A 14 -14.72 -0.16 -9.57
N LEU A 15 -14.50 -0.96 -8.53
CA LEU A 15 -13.49 -0.74 -7.52
C LEU A 15 -12.10 -1.09 -8.06
N LYS A 16 -11.16 -0.17 -7.87
CA LYS A 16 -9.74 -0.33 -8.16
C LYS A 16 -8.90 0.23 -7.03
N VAL A 17 -7.77 -0.41 -6.78
CA VAL A 17 -6.72 0.08 -5.90
C VAL A 17 -5.62 0.69 -6.74
N SER A 18 -5.19 1.90 -6.37
CA SER A 18 -4.02 2.56 -6.95
C SER A 18 -3.24 3.29 -5.86
N PHE A 19 -2.00 3.64 -6.18
CA PHE A 19 -1.11 4.45 -5.34
C PHE A 19 -0.90 5.84 -5.94
N ASN A 20 -1.77 6.25 -6.87
CA ASN A 20 -1.60 7.46 -7.66
C ASN A 20 -1.37 8.70 -6.80
N LYS A 21 -2.06 8.84 -5.66
CA LYS A 21 -1.88 9.99 -4.76
C LYS A 21 -0.48 10.10 -4.17
N LEU A 22 0.11 8.97 -3.77
CA LEU A 22 1.49 8.97 -3.28
C LEU A 22 2.46 9.24 -4.41
N ILE A 23 2.22 8.64 -5.58
CA ILE A 23 3.10 8.83 -6.72
C ILE A 23 3.07 10.28 -7.22
N GLN A 24 1.91 10.93 -7.24
CA GLN A 24 1.78 12.37 -7.50
C GLN A 24 2.61 13.21 -6.54
N HIS A 25 2.57 12.90 -5.25
CA HIS A 25 3.41 13.56 -4.27
C HIS A 25 4.90 13.39 -4.60
N TYR A 26 5.34 12.19 -4.98
CA TYR A 26 6.73 11.97 -5.39
C TYR A 26 7.11 12.65 -6.71
N GLU A 27 6.17 12.99 -7.59
CA GLU A 27 6.44 13.84 -8.77
C GLU A 27 6.80 15.27 -8.34
N GLU A 28 6.10 15.81 -7.34
CA GLU A 28 6.33 17.17 -6.82
C GLU A 28 7.71 17.32 -6.18
N ILE A 29 8.21 16.26 -5.51
CA ILE A 29 9.51 16.24 -4.82
C ILE A 29 10.61 15.54 -5.62
N ALA A 30 10.37 15.21 -6.88
CA ALA A 30 11.36 14.57 -7.75
C ALA A 30 12.54 15.49 -8.11
N ASP A 31 12.35 16.80 -7.95
CA ASP A 31 13.35 17.85 -8.20
C ASP A 31 13.64 18.64 -6.90
N ASP A 32 13.45 18.01 -5.74
CA ASP A 32 13.78 18.58 -4.43
C ASP A 32 15.29 18.88 -4.29
N GLU A 33 15.64 19.91 -3.50
CA GLU A 33 17.03 20.29 -3.23
C GLU A 33 17.77 19.24 -2.38
N ASP A 34 17.05 18.46 -1.58
CA ASP A 34 17.61 17.34 -0.83
C ASP A 34 17.82 16.12 -1.75
N ALA A 35 19.10 15.80 -1.99
CA ALA A 35 19.51 14.71 -2.87
C ALA A 35 18.96 13.33 -2.45
N ILE A 36 18.75 13.08 -1.15
CA ILE A 36 18.21 11.81 -0.64
C ILE A 36 16.72 11.72 -0.96
N VAL A 37 15.98 12.78 -0.70
CA VAL A 37 14.54 12.88 -1.02
C VAL A 37 14.33 12.72 -2.52
N MET A 38 15.08 13.49 -3.31
CA MET A 38 15.06 13.44 -4.77
C MET A 38 15.36 12.03 -5.31
N GLN A 39 16.41 11.37 -4.81
CA GLN A 39 16.78 10.02 -5.25
C GLN A 39 15.67 9.00 -4.98
N LYS A 40 15.10 9.03 -3.79
CA LYS A 40 14.00 8.14 -3.40
C LYS A 40 12.77 8.37 -4.27
N ALA A 41 12.38 9.63 -4.48
CA ALA A 41 11.27 10.01 -5.34
C ALA A 41 11.47 9.44 -6.76
N LYS A 42 12.64 9.65 -7.36
CA LYS A 42 12.99 9.12 -8.70
C LYS A 42 12.88 7.59 -8.77
N GLN A 43 13.34 6.86 -7.75
CA GLN A 43 13.20 5.39 -7.72
C GLN A 43 11.72 4.96 -7.69
N ILE A 44 10.88 5.65 -6.92
CA ILE A 44 9.44 5.38 -6.86
C ILE A 44 8.77 5.68 -8.21
N LEU A 45 9.17 6.76 -8.88
CA LEU A 45 8.65 7.12 -10.20
C LEU A 45 9.04 6.10 -11.28
N GLU A 46 10.27 5.57 -11.26
CA GLU A 46 10.67 4.51 -12.21
C GLU A 46 9.87 3.22 -11.98
N ILE A 47 9.62 2.82 -10.72
CA ILE A 47 8.71 1.69 -10.42
C ILE A 47 7.32 1.95 -11.00
N ALA A 48 6.77 3.15 -10.81
CA ALA A 48 5.46 3.51 -11.32
C ALA A 48 5.40 3.54 -12.87
N LYS A 49 6.52 3.84 -13.52
CA LYS A 49 6.67 3.83 -14.99
C LYS A 49 6.78 2.41 -15.54
N GLU A 50 7.55 1.54 -14.88
CA GLU A 50 7.62 0.11 -15.21
C GLU A 50 6.29 -0.61 -14.97
N LYS A 51 5.52 -0.13 -13.98
CA LYS A 51 4.24 -0.73 -13.57
C LYS A 51 3.12 0.31 -13.57
N PRO A 52 2.63 0.75 -14.74
CA PRO A 52 1.64 1.82 -14.86
C PRO A 52 0.33 1.56 -14.11
N TYR A 53 -0.03 0.29 -13.91
CA TYR A 53 -1.22 -0.10 -13.15
C TYR A 53 -1.15 0.29 -11.67
N LEU A 54 0.04 0.56 -11.10
CA LEU A 54 0.15 1.16 -9.77
C LEU A 54 -0.42 2.59 -9.72
N ARG A 55 -0.51 3.28 -10.86
CA ARG A 55 -1.19 4.58 -11.01
C ARG A 55 -2.63 4.45 -11.48
N THR A 56 -2.87 3.72 -12.57
CA THR A 56 -4.21 3.64 -13.19
C THR A 56 -5.17 2.76 -12.39
N GLY A 57 -4.62 1.92 -11.51
CA GLY A 57 -5.34 1.07 -10.60
C GLY A 57 -5.67 -0.31 -11.16
N PHE A 58 -5.83 -1.27 -10.25
CA PHE A 58 -6.13 -2.67 -10.54
C PHE A 58 -7.14 -3.22 -9.52
N SER A 59 -7.81 -4.31 -9.88
CA SER A 59 -8.80 -4.99 -9.05
C SER A 59 -8.41 -6.42 -8.66
N ASP A 60 -7.52 -7.07 -9.42
CA ASP A 60 -6.96 -8.38 -9.09
C ASP A 60 -6.03 -8.28 -7.88
N LEU A 61 -6.44 -8.91 -6.77
CA LEU A 61 -5.73 -8.89 -5.50
C LEU A 61 -4.37 -9.57 -5.56
N LYS A 62 -4.13 -10.46 -6.54
CA LYS A 62 -2.80 -11.07 -6.75
C LYS A 62 -1.74 -10.02 -7.02
N ARG A 63 -2.10 -8.91 -7.68
CA ARG A 63 -1.19 -7.79 -7.95
C ARG A 63 -0.60 -7.19 -6.68
N ILE A 64 -1.30 -7.26 -5.55
CA ILE A 64 -0.81 -6.75 -4.28
C ILE A 64 0.35 -7.63 -3.77
N GLU A 65 0.18 -8.95 -3.81
CA GLU A 65 1.21 -9.87 -3.35
C GLU A 65 2.40 -9.90 -4.33
N GLU A 66 2.15 -9.89 -5.65
CA GLU A 66 3.19 -9.82 -6.68
C GLU A 66 4.08 -8.58 -6.55
N ASN A 67 3.52 -7.46 -6.10
CA ASN A 67 4.20 -6.16 -6.02
C ASN A 67 4.47 -5.71 -4.58
N LYS A 68 4.44 -6.63 -3.62
CA LYS A 68 4.55 -6.33 -2.19
C LYS A 68 5.77 -5.48 -1.83
N LYS A 69 6.93 -5.76 -2.44
CA LYS A 69 8.17 -5.00 -2.20
C LYS A 69 8.03 -3.55 -2.68
N ASP A 70 7.51 -3.36 -3.88
CA ASP A 70 7.35 -2.05 -4.50
C ASP A 70 6.27 -1.22 -3.79
N ILE A 71 5.14 -1.85 -3.47
CA ILE A 71 4.07 -1.23 -2.68
C ILE A 71 4.61 -0.79 -1.32
N ARG A 72 5.40 -1.61 -0.64
CA ARG A 72 6.04 -1.24 0.63
C ARG A 72 7.00 -0.08 0.47
N PHE A 73 7.74 -0.02 -0.64
CA PHE A 73 8.65 1.09 -0.92
C PHE A 73 7.90 2.40 -1.21
N ILE A 74 6.83 2.36 -1.99
CA ILE A 74 5.94 3.51 -2.25
C ILE A 74 5.33 4.03 -0.93
N LEU A 75 4.93 3.12 -0.04
CA LEU A 75 4.33 3.45 1.26
C LEU A 75 5.36 3.85 2.34
N SER A 76 6.65 3.89 2.03
CA SER A 76 7.70 3.99 3.05
C SER A 76 7.65 5.26 3.90
N ASP A 77 7.20 6.40 3.37
CA ASP A 77 7.02 7.61 4.18
C ASP A 77 5.81 7.54 5.10
N ALA A 78 4.71 6.95 4.63
CA ALA A 78 3.54 6.70 5.47
C ALA A 78 3.81 5.66 6.58
N PHE A 79 4.73 4.73 6.32
CA PHE A 79 5.13 3.62 7.20
C PHE A 79 6.62 3.66 7.55
N SER A 80 7.11 4.84 7.95
CA SER A 80 8.51 5.04 8.32
C SER A 80 8.97 4.01 9.37
N PRO A 81 10.07 3.27 9.14
CA PRO A 81 10.51 2.18 10.02
C PRO A 81 10.64 2.58 11.49
N ILE A 82 11.09 3.81 11.76
CA ILE A 82 11.28 4.33 13.12
C ILE A 82 9.96 4.54 13.87
N LEU A 83 8.87 4.80 13.15
CA LEU A 83 7.55 5.06 13.73
C LEU A 83 6.71 3.79 13.90
N THR A 84 7.06 2.70 13.20
CA THR A 84 6.26 1.46 13.18
C THR A 84 6.04 0.81 14.55
N LYS A 85 6.90 1.09 15.55
CA LYS A 85 6.72 0.59 16.94
C LYS A 85 5.82 1.48 17.79
N ASN A 86 5.66 2.74 17.39
CA ASN A 86 4.91 3.75 18.14
C ASN A 86 3.53 4.01 17.54
N GLU A 87 3.35 3.83 16.24
CA GLU A 87 2.09 4.09 15.55
C GLU A 87 1.37 2.78 15.22
N ILE A 88 0.04 2.80 15.35
CA ILE A 88 -0.82 1.72 14.85
C ILE A 88 -1.30 2.14 13.47
N LYS A 89 -0.73 1.53 12.43
CA LYS A 89 -1.08 1.79 11.03
C LYS A 89 -1.27 0.48 10.27
N THR A 90 -2.25 0.48 9.38
CA THR A 90 -2.52 -0.57 8.39
C THR A 90 -2.86 0.07 7.05
N ALA A 91 -2.44 -0.56 5.97
CA ALA A 91 -2.96 -0.29 4.63
C ALA A 91 -3.83 -1.50 4.27
N SER A 92 -5.13 -1.24 4.08
CA SER A 92 -6.11 -2.22 3.66
C SER A 92 -7.01 -1.63 2.59
N ILE A 93 -7.82 -2.49 1.99
CA ILE A 93 -8.86 -2.10 1.06
C ILE A 93 -10.16 -2.00 1.86
N PRO A 94 -10.93 -0.89 1.75
CA PRO A 94 -12.19 -0.76 2.47
C PRO A 94 -13.14 -1.93 2.19
N PHE A 95 -13.81 -2.43 3.23
CA PHE A 95 -14.75 -3.57 3.15
C PHE A 95 -14.13 -4.90 2.69
N HIS A 96 -12.80 -5.03 2.73
CA HIS A 96 -12.11 -6.30 2.51
C HIS A 96 -11.12 -6.58 3.64
N ASN A 97 -11.06 -7.84 4.07
CA ASN A 97 -10.16 -8.28 5.14
C ASN A 97 -8.75 -8.55 4.61
N LEU A 98 -8.25 -7.63 3.79
CA LEU A 98 -6.93 -7.71 3.18
C LEU A 98 -6.07 -6.54 3.64
N ILE A 99 -5.21 -6.82 4.63
CA ILE A 99 -4.15 -5.91 5.06
C ILE A 99 -2.89 -6.29 4.29
N PHE A 100 -2.35 -5.33 3.54
CA PHE A 100 -1.17 -5.55 2.70
C PHE A 100 0.07 -4.78 3.14
N ASN A 101 -0.08 -3.85 4.08
CA ASN A 101 1.04 -3.27 4.81
C ASN A 101 0.61 -2.95 6.25
N SER A 102 1.49 -3.13 7.23
CA SER A 102 1.17 -2.87 8.63
C SER A 102 2.39 -2.51 9.47
N SER A 103 2.16 -1.66 10.45
CA SER A 103 3.11 -1.29 11.49
C SER A 103 3.46 -2.47 12.42
N GLU A 104 4.63 -2.43 13.05
CA GLU A 104 5.05 -3.44 14.03
C GLU A 104 4.21 -3.40 15.31
N ARG A 105 3.73 -2.20 15.72
CA ARG A 105 2.82 -2.05 16.84
C ARG A 105 1.51 -2.78 16.60
N PHE A 106 0.92 -2.62 15.40
CA PHE A 106 -0.30 -3.36 15.02
C PHE A 106 -0.07 -4.88 15.04
N LYS A 107 1.02 -5.37 14.42
CA LYS A 107 1.37 -6.81 14.45
C LYS A 107 1.56 -7.35 15.87
N THR A 108 2.08 -6.53 16.77
CA THR A 108 2.27 -6.91 18.18
C THR A 108 0.95 -7.01 18.92
N ILE A 109 0.01 -6.09 18.68
CA ILE A 109 -1.36 -6.15 19.22
C ILE A 109 -2.07 -7.41 18.74
N LEU A 110 -1.98 -7.74 17.44
CA LEU A 110 -2.60 -8.96 16.91
C LEU A 110 -2.03 -10.22 17.54
N ARG A 111 -0.71 -10.33 17.68
CA ARG A 111 -0.08 -11.46 18.37
C ARG A 111 -0.52 -11.58 19.84
N ALA A 112 -0.74 -10.45 20.51
CA ALA A 112 -1.20 -10.43 21.89
C ALA A 112 -2.69 -10.82 22.05
N ALA A 113 -3.51 -10.62 21.00
CA ALA A 113 -4.92 -11.05 20.99
C ALA A 113 -5.07 -12.59 20.94
N GLY A 114 -3.99 -13.30 20.56
CA GLY A 114 -3.93 -14.76 20.51
C GLY A 114 -4.44 -15.34 19.19
N ASP A 115 -4.13 -16.62 18.96
CA ASP A 115 -4.33 -17.29 17.67
C ASP A 115 -5.82 -17.50 17.30
N ASN A 116 -6.74 -17.30 18.25
CA ASN A 116 -8.18 -17.39 18.03
C ASN A 116 -8.81 -16.06 17.58
N PHE A 117 -8.02 -14.99 17.46
CA PHE A 117 -8.50 -13.68 17.02
C PHE A 117 -8.43 -13.57 15.49
N ASP A 118 -9.59 -13.42 14.86
CA ASP A 118 -9.71 -13.11 13.43
C ASP A 118 -10.09 -11.65 13.22
N LEU A 119 -9.44 -11.02 12.24
CA LEU A 119 -9.84 -9.70 11.75
C LEU A 119 -11.01 -9.88 10.79
N GLU A 120 -12.22 -9.65 11.31
CA GLU A 120 -13.48 -9.56 10.55
C GLU A 120 -13.54 -8.36 9.60
#